data_AF-A0A196S9C8-F1
#
_entry.id   AF-A0A196S9C8-F1
#
_cell.length_a   1.000
_cell.length_b   1.000
_cell.length_c   1.000
_cell.angle_alpha   90.00
_cell.angle_beta   90.00
_cell.angle_gamma   90.00
#
_symmetry.space_group_name_H-M   'P 1'
#
loop_
_entity.id
_entity.type
_entity.pdbx_description
1 polymer ?
#
loop_
_entity_poly.entity_id
_entity_poly.type
_entity_poly.pdbx_seq_one_letter_code
_entity_poly.pdbx_strand_id
1 'polypeptide(L)'
;MLLKTNGFYYQIKGRCALLFEEPFFSTYISAPNGVTLSTIHTPVFCTNSLCLFRGEYVVVKLDKESYCTLGLPAKHSSAHLQKDNTYISVIRIKELKESGKLFQRLQSCFQDLPPLDMVCYYDDKEIVFPDEFEVTKVKNTITTHRVTNCSIPILSEAVLRKGMVLDRPRVDEMEEKVYLEQLALRRIDRDGVLNGVLDWLGCIEARSSGMSVETGSMFSSFALSSALEYVSTKSSAVSVYREKGLCTATRVLDKMELLIRQVNTKKLPFACLSVYGTNDCCAQWVKKNAVSEFAYSMNDDAHFVLVIVPDAVFSFVLAADFESRL
;
A
#
# COMPACT_ATOMS: atom_id res chain seq x y z
N MET A 1 -20.12 -8.73 11.25
CA MET A 1 -19.16 -9.84 11.40
C MET A 1 -18.20 -9.74 10.22
N LEU A 2 -17.01 -9.17 10.43
CA LEU A 2 -15.93 -9.18 9.43
C LEU A 2 -15.45 -10.63 9.23
N LEU A 3 -14.91 -10.92 8.04
CA LEU A 3 -14.46 -12.26 7.60
C LEU A 3 -13.75 -13.01 8.74
N LYS A 4 -14.27 -14.20 9.08
CA LYS A 4 -13.84 -15.00 10.24
C LYS A 4 -12.58 -15.84 10.00
N THR A 5 -12.12 -15.94 8.76
CA THR A 5 -10.94 -16.74 8.42
C THR A 5 -9.70 -15.86 8.45
N ASN A 6 -8.72 -16.22 9.29
CA ASN A 6 -7.40 -15.60 9.21
C ASN A 6 -6.79 -15.97 7.86
N GLY A 7 -6.35 -14.97 7.10
CA GLY A 7 -5.53 -15.25 5.92
C GLY A 7 -4.19 -15.85 6.32
N PHE A 8 -3.43 -16.38 5.37
CA PHE A 8 -2.08 -16.90 5.63
C PHE A 8 -1.14 -16.68 4.46
N TYR A 9 0.14 -16.57 4.75
CA TYR A 9 1.21 -16.49 3.77
C TYR A 9 2.34 -17.45 4.11
N TYR A 10 3.30 -17.56 3.22
CA TYR A 10 4.50 -18.35 3.39
C TYR A 10 5.70 -17.43 3.54
N GLN A 11 6.53 -17.69 4.55
CA GLN A 11 7.92 -17.25 4.57
C GLN A 11 8.75 -18.39 3.99
N ILE A 12 9.54 -18.09 2.97
CA ILE A 12 10.35 -19.07 2.29
C ILE A 12 11.80 -18.60 2.19
N LYS A 13 12.73 -19.54 2.24
CA LYS A 13 14.14 -19.29 1.98
C LYS A 13 14.66 -20.30 0.98
N GLY A 14 15.24 -19.83 -0.11
CA GLY A 14 15.72 -20.70 -1.19
C GLY A 14 16.21 -19.92 -2.40
N ARG A 15 16.69 -20.65 -3.40
CA ARG A 15 17.20 -20.05 -4.65
C ARG A 15 16.04 -19.57 -5.52
N CYS A 16 16.08 -18.31 -5.95
CA CYS A 16 15.03 -17.74 -6.79
C CYS A 16 14.89 -18.44 -8.14
N ALA A 17 15.95 -19.06 -8.67
CA ALA A 17 15.91 -19.78 -9.94
C ALA A 17 14.82 -20.86 -9.96
N LEU A 18 14.65 -21.58 -8.85
CA LEU A 18 13.67 -22.66 -8.70
C LEU A 18 12.22 -22.17 -8.84
N LEU A 19 11.95 -20.88 -8.57
CA LEU A 19 10.64 -20.29 -8.78
C LEU A 19 10.29 -20.18 -10.27
N PHE A 20 11.31 -20.05 -11.13
CA PHE A 20 11.17 -19.93 -12.57
C PHE A 20 11.36 -21.28 -13.28
N GLU A 21 11.34 -22.39 -12.55
CA GLU A 21 11.36 -23.74 -13.12
C GLU A 21 9.95 -24.32 -13.20
N GLU A 22 9.73 -25.22 -14.14
CA GLU A 22 8.47 -25.97 -14.22
C GLU A 22 8.46 -27.11 -13.18
N PRO A 23 7.29 -27.45 -12.60
CA PRO A 23 5.96 -26.91 -12.89
C PRO A 23 5.60 -25.64 -12.11
N PHE A 24 6.51 -25.11 -11.29
CA PHE A 24 6.19 -24.01 -10.36
C PHE A 24 5.82 -22.73 -11.10
N PHE A 25 6.59 -22.38 -12.15
CA PHE A 25 6.36 -21.17 -12.94
C PHE A 25 4.97 -21.16 -13.61
N SER A 26 4.59 -22.23 -14.30
CA SER A 26 3.27 -22.31 -14.95
C SER A 26 2.12 -22.36 -13.92
N THR A 27 2.30 -23.09 -12.82
CA THR A 27 1.24 -23.33 -11.84
C THR A 27 0.96 -22.09 -10.98
N TYR A 28 2.00 -21.39 -10.54
CA TYR A 28 1.88 -20.36 -9.51
C TYR A 28 2.25 -18.96 -9.99
N ILE A 29 3.26 -18.81 -10.85
CA ILE A 29 3.73 -17.49 -11.27
C ILE A 29 2.94 -16.96 -12.45
N SER A 30 2.89 -17.68 -13.56
CA SER A 30 2.22 -17.23 -14.79
C SER A 30 0.72 -17.49 -14.83
N ALA A 31 0.19 -18.16 -13.82
CA ALA A 31 -1.25 -18.36 -13.66
C ALA A 31 -2.01 -17.02 -13.52
N PRO A 32 -3.27 -16.93 -13.97
CA PRO A 32 -4.12 -15.79 -13.70
C PRO A 32 -4.27 -15.56 -12.18
N ASN A 33 -4.02 -14.34 -11.72
CA ASN A 33 -3.91 -14.01 -10.29
C ASN A 33 -2.87 -14.87 -9.58
N GLY A 34 -1.70 -15.07 -10.21
CA GLY A 34 -0.58 -15.84 -9.66
C GLY A 34 -0.09 -15.32 -8.31
N VAL A 35 0.96 -15.95 -7.80
CA VAL A 35 1.53 -15.61 -6.50
C VAL A 35 1.97 -14.15 -6.45
N THR A 36 1.79 -13.55 -5.28
CA THR A 36 2.51 -12.33 -4.90
C THR A 36 3.71 -12.75 -4.08
N LEU A 37 4.90 -12.32 -4.49
CA LEU A 37 6.15 -12.66 -3.82
C LEU A 37 7.01 -11.41 -3.68
N SER A 38 7.71 -11.28 -2.56
CA SER A 38 8.70 -10.22 -2.33
C SER A 38 9.87 -10.79 -1.55
N THR A 39 11.08 -10.37 -1.87
CA THR A 39 12.21 -10.49 -0.94
C THR A 39 11.91 -9.70 0.33
N ILE A 40 12.43 -10.17 1.47
CA ILE A 40 12.31 -9.51 2.78
C ILE A 40 13.68 -9.33 3.41
N HIS A 41 13.78 -8.45 4.41
CA HIS A 41 15.04 -8.11 5.09
C HIS A 41 16.13 -7.55 4.15
N THR A 42 15.72 -7.10 2.97
CA THR A 42 16.57 -6.48 1.94
C THR A 42 16.22 -4.99 1.84
N PRO A 43 17.04 -4.07 2.37
CA PRO A 43 16.79 -2.65 2.23
C PRO A 43 16.76 -2.28 0.74
N VAL A 44 15.59 -1.85 0.27
CA VAL A 44 15.28 -1.67 -1.15
C VAL A 44 16.14 -0.58 -1.81
N PHE A 45 16.83 0.27 -1.05
CA PHE A 45 17.71 1.31 -1.57
C PHE A 45 19.14 0.84 -1.91
N CYS A 46 19.59 -0.32 -1.42
CA CYS A 46 21.00 -0.74 -1.59
C CYS A 46 21.20 -2.23 -1.86
N THR A 47 20.14 -3.01 -2.07
CA THR A 47 20.26 -4.46 -2.26
C THR A 47 19.43 -4.96 -3.43
N ASN A 48 19.90 -6.06 -4.02
CA ASN A 48 19.13 -6.79 -5.01
C ASN A 48 17.82 -7.27 -4.38
N SER A 49 16.72 -7.01 -5.05
CA SER A 49 15.40 -7.41 -4.58
C SER A 49 14.54 -7.89 -5.74
N LEU A 50 13.63 -8.81 -5.44
CA LEU A 50 12.71 -9.43 -6.40
C LEU A 50 11.29 -9.30 -5.89
N CYS A 51 10.40 -8.84 -6.76
CA CYS A 51 8.96 -8.85 -6.54
C CYS A 51 8.21 -9.51 -7.70
N LEU A 52 7.24 -10.34 -7.38
CA LEU A 52 6.26 -10.88 -8.31
C LEU A 52 4.89 -10.32 -7.94
N PHE A 53 4.21 -9.72 -8.93
CA PHE A 53 2.89 -9.12 -8.74
C PHE A 53 1.84 -9.90 -9.51
N ARG A 54 1.13 -10.80 -8.80
CA ARG A 54 -0.12 -11.45 -9.21
C ARG A 54 -0.14 -12.09 -10.60
N GLY A 55 1.00 -12.62 -11.05
CA GLY A 55 1.14 -13.18 -12.39
C GLY A 55 1.13 -12.17 -13.54
N GLU A 56 1.23 -10.87 -13.24
CA GLU A 56 1.33 -9.83 -14.26
C GLU A 56 2.77 -9.35 -14.46
N TYR A 57 3.53 -9.16 -13.38
CA TYR A 57 4.84 -8.52 -13.42
C TYR A 57 5.89 -9.26 -12.60
N VAL A 58 7.11 -9.30 -13.14
CA VAL A 58 8.35 -9.54 -12.42
C VAL A 58 9.08 -8.21 -12.32
N VAL A 59 9.39 -7.78 -11.12
CA VAL A 59 10.17 -6.57 -10.86
C VAL A 59 11.46 -6.99 -10.16
N VAL A 60 12.58 -6.64 -10.77
CA VAL A 60 13.91 -6.93 -10.24
C VAL A 60 14.62 -5.61 -10.04
N LYS A 61 15.06 -5.35 -8.81
CA LYS A 61 15.91 -4.20 -8.51
C LYS A 61 17.31 -4.71 -8.27
N LEU A 62 18.28 -4.03 -8.89
CA LEU A 62 19.67 -4.46 -8.93
C LEU A 62 20.59 -3.32 -8.52
N ASP A 63 21.61 -3.62 -7.73
CA ASP A 63 22.75 -2.71 -7.58
C ASP A 63 23.59 -2.66 -8.87
N LYS A 64 24.58 -1.78 -8.91
CA LYS A 64 25.43 -1.58 -10.09
C LYS A 64 26.21 -2.83 -10.49
N GLU A 65 26.81 -3.52 -9.52
CA GLU A 65 27.64 -4.70 -9.77
C GLU A 65 26.80 -5.84 -10.36
N SER A 66 25.64 -6.06 -9.75
CA SER A 66 24.67 -7.07 -10.15
C SER A 66 24.04 -6.71 -11.49
N TYR A 67 23.71 -5.45 -11.74
CA TYR A 67 23.26 -5.01 -13.07
C TYR A 67 24.30 -5.30 -14.16
N CYS A 68 25.57 -4.95 -13.93
CA CYS A 68 26.66 -5.21 -14.87
C CYS A 68 26.91 -6.71 -15.10
N THR A 69 26.78 -7.52 -14.04
CA THR A 69 27.03 -8.98 -14.10
C THR A 69 25.85 -9.73 -14.74
N LEU A 70 24.64 -9.43 -14.28
CA LEU A 70 23.41 -10.11 -14.70
C LEU A 70 22.93 -9.62 -16.08
N GLY A 71 23.24 -8.40 -16.51
CA GLY A 71 22.92 -7.92 -17.85
C GLY A 71 21.44 -7.98 -18.22
N LEU A 72 20.55 -7.91 -17.22
CA LEU A 72 19.11 -7.83 -17.45
C LEU A 72 18.76 -6.43 -17.99
N PRO A 73 17.87 -6.32 -19.00
CA PRO A 73 17.40 -5.02 -19.46
C PRO A 73 16.75 -4.25 -18.31
N ALA A 74 17.39 -3.17 -17.87
CA ALA A 74 16.93 -2.35 -16.77
C ALA A 74 17.14 -0.87 -17.09
N LYS A 75 16.38 -0.02 -16.42
CA LYS A 75 16.60 1.44 -16.40
C LYS A 75 17.18 1.83 -15.05
N HIS A 76 17.75 3.02 -14.95
CA HIS A 76 18.01 3.59 -13.62
C HIS A 76 16.71 3.65 -12.83
N SER A 77 16.82 3.35 -11.53
CA SER A 77 15.78 3.58 -10.54
C SER A 77 15.40 5.08 -10.49
N SER A 78 14.41 5.44 -9.67
CA SER A 78 13.93 6.82 -9.51
C SER A 78 15.08 7.83 -9.41
N ALA A 79 14.83 9.08 -9.83
CA ALA A 79 15.86 10.13 -9.86
C ALA A 79 16.59 10.31 -8.51
N HIS A 80 15.91 10.01 -7.41
CA HIS A 80 16.48 10.03 -6.06
C HIS A 80 17.53 8.94 -5.83
N LEU A 81 17.36 7.76 -6.42
CA LEU A 81 18.26 6.60 -6.30
C LEU A 81 19.27 6.50 -7.46
N GLN A 82 19.22 7.43 -8.42
CA GLN A 82 20.17 7.45 -9.52
C GLN A 82 21.62 7.64 -9.04
N LYS A 83 21.83 8.41 -7.97
CA LYS A 83 23.15 8.62 -7.35
C LYS A 83 23.72 7.34 -6.76
N ASP A 84 22.86 6.44 -6.30
CA ASP A 84 23.21 5.16 -5.69
C ASP A 84 23.47 4.07 -6.74
N ASN A 85 23.42 4.42 -8.04
CA ASN A 85 23.57 3.50 -9.17
C ASN A 85 22.69 2.25 -9.05
N THR A 86 21.45 2.45 -8.63
CA THR A 86 20.45 1.37 -8.55
C THR A 86 19.66 1.30 -9.86
N TYR A 87 19.36 0.08 -10.29
CA TYR A 87 18.67 -0.22 -11.55
C TYR A 87 17.41 -1.02 -11.28
N ILE A 88 16.36 -0.79 -12.08
CA ILE A 88 15.10 -1.50 -11.98
C ILE A 88 14.70 -2.09 -13.35
N SER A 89 14.41 -3.38 -13.36
CA SER A 89 13.85 -4.12 -14.48
C SER A 89 12.40 -4.46 -14.17
N VAL A 90 11.50 -4.16 -15.11
CA VAL A 90 10.07 -4.40 -14.99
C VAL A 90 9.65 -5.21 -16.20
N ILE A 91 9.35 -6.48 -15.98
CA ILE A 91 9.08 -7.44 -17.03
C ILE A 91 7.64 -7.91 -16.88
N ARG A 92 6.87 -7.91 -17.95
CA ARG A 92 5.53 -8.50 -17.92
C ARG A 92 5.65 -10.01 -18.02
N ILE A 93 4.99 -10.76 -17.14
CA ILE A 93 5.10 -12.22 -17.13
C ILE A 93 4.63 -12.83 -18.45
N LYS A 94 3.65 -12.24 -19.13
CA LYS A 94 3.23 -12.68 -20.48
C LYS A 94 4.31 -12.58 -21.56
N GLU A 95 5.38 -11.81 -21.33
CA GLU A 95 6.53 -11.68 -22.23
C GLU A 95 7.60 -12.73 -21.94
N LEU A 96 7.52 -13.40 -20.77
CA LEU A 96 8.37 -14.51 -20.38
C LEU A 96 7.85 -15.80 -21.00
N LYS A 97 8.32 -16.09 -22.21
CA LYS A 97 8.17 -17.41 -22.83
C LYS A 97 9.32 -18.30 -22.37
N GLU A 98 9.03 -19.56 -22.02
CA GLU A 98 10.01 -20.52 -21.50
C GLU A 98 11.25 -20.67 -22.41
N SER A 99 11.04 -20.75 -23.72
CA SER A 99 12.12 -20.82 -24.72
C SER A 99 12.69 -19.43 -25.12
N GLY A 100 12.24 -18.37 -24.46
CA GLY A 100 12.61 -16.99 -24.78
C GLY A 100 13.97 -16.64 -24.15
N LYS A 101 14.81 -15.92 -24.92
CA LYS A 101 16.13 -15.46 -24.44
C LYS A 101 16.05 -14.68 -23.13
N LEU A 102 15.00 -13.89 -22.92
CA LEU A 102 14.80 -13.11 -21.70
C LEU A 102 14.55 -14.02 -20.49
N PHE A 103 13.73 -15.07 -20.64
CA PHE A 103 13.44 -16.01 -19.56
C PHE A 103 14.66 -16.83 -19.19
N GLN A 104 15.38 -17.37 -20.18
CA GLN A 104 16.65 -18.08 -19.95
C GLN A 104 17.69 -17.18 -19.27
N ARG A 105 17.78 -15.91 -19.68
CA ARG A 105 18.68 -14.95 -19.03
C ARG A 105 18.27 -14.73 -17.58
N LEU A 106 16.98 -14.54 -17.31
CA LEU A 106 16.44 -14.36 -15.97
C LEU A 106 16.74 -15.57 -15.06
N GLN A 107 16.50 -16.79 -15.55
CA GLN A 107 16.82 -18.03 -14.84
C GLN A 107 18.31 -18.12 -14.51
N SER A 108 19.18 -17.93 -15.51
CA SER A 108 20.64 -17.92 -15.32
C SER A 108 21.06 -16.89 -14.29
N CYS A 109 20.47 -15.69 -14.33
CA CYS A 109 20.77 -14.64 -13.35
C CYS A 109 20.41 -15.04 -11.93
N PHE A 110 19.27 -15.71 -11.73
CA PHE A 110 18.85 -16.17 -10.41
C PHE A 110 19.58 -17.43 -9.92
N GLN A 111 20.23 -18.18 -10.81
CA GLN A 111 21.06 -19.32 -10.43
C GLN A 111 22.35 -18.89 -9.73
N ASP A 112 22.91 -17.74 -10.15
CA ASP A 112 24.16 -17.20 -9.59
C ASP A 112 23.94 -16.47 -8.25
N LEU A 113 22.69 -16.21 -7.86
CA LEU A 113 22.35 -15.53 -6.63
C LEU A 113 22.26 -16.50 -5.44
N PRO A 114 22.70 -16.08 -4.24
CA PRO A 114 22.52 -16.88 -3.03
C PRO A 114 21.04 -17.05 -2.70
N PRO A 115 20.67 -18.04 -1.86
CA PRO A 115 19.31 -18.17 -1.35
C PRO A 115 18.83 -16.86 -0.70
N LEU A 116 17.60 -16.46 -1.03
CA LEU A 116 16.99 -15.24 -0.51
C LEU A 116 15.86 -15.57 0.46
N ASP A 117 15.69 -14.72 1.47
CA ASP A 117 14.50 -14.72 2.33
C ASP A 117 13.38 -13.98 1.60
N MET A 118 12.23 -14.64 1.49
CA MET A 118 11.09 -14.16 0.73
C MET A 118 9.78 -14.40 1.47
N VAL A 119 8.79 -13.58 1.17
CA VAL A 119 7.39 -13.83 1.51
C VAL A 119 6.60 -14.12 0.24
N CYS A 120 5.74 -15.13 0.30
CA CYS A 120 4.93 -15.59 -0.81
C CYS A 120 3.47 -15.76 -0.35
N TYR A 121 2.53 -15.27 -1.16
CA TYR A 121 1.10 -15.33 -0.85
C TYR A 121 0.29 -15.64 -2.11
N TYR A 122 -0.73 -16.50 -1.98
CA TYR A 122 -1.55 -16.94 -3.11
C TYR A 122 -3.05 -16.96 -2.77
N ASP A 123 -3.62 -15.81 -2.38
CA ASP A 123 -5.06 -15.67 -2.14
C ASP A 123 -5.64 -16.77 -1.21
N ASP A 124 -4.94 -17.03 -0.08
CA ASP A 124 -5.28 -18.09 0.89
C ASP A 124 -5.31 -19.52 0.32
N LYS A 125 -4.69 -19.76 -0.83
CA LYS A 125 -4.47 -21.09 -1.41
C LYS A 125 -3.15 -21.69 -0.96
N GLU A 126 -3.12 -23.01 -0.88
CA GLU A 126 -1.89 -23.75 -0.63
C GLU A 126 -0.94 -23.65 -1.82
N ILE A 127 0.36 -23.64 -1.53
CA ILE A 127 1.44 -23.64 -2.51
C ILE A 127 2.32 -24.83 -2.21
N VAL A 128 2.63 -25.62 -3.22
CA VAL A 128 3.64 -26.68 -3.15
C VAL A 128 4.95 -26.09 -3.63
N PHE A 129 5.88 -25.87 -2.70
CA PHE A 129 7.22 -25.38 -3.02
C PHE A 129 8.15 -26.55 -3.37
N PRO A 130 9.20 -26.30 -4.19
CA PRO A 130 10.30 -27.25 -4.35
C PRO A 130 10.93 -27.63 -3.00
N ASP A 131 11.41 -28.86 -2.88
CA ASP A 131 11.92 -29.44 -1.63
C ASP A 131 13.14 -28.67 -1.08
N GLU A 132 13.84 -27.93 -1.93
CA GLU A 132 15.00 -27.11 -1.57
C GLU A 132 14.63 -25.80 -0.85
N PHE A 133 13.35 -25.46 -0.73
CA PHE A 133 12.91 -24.31 0.05
C PHE A 133 12.71 -24.69 1.53
N GLU A 134 13.28 -23.88 2.42
CA GLU A 134 12.80 -23.82 3.80
C GLU A 134 11.47 -23.04 3.80
N VAL A 135 10.39 -23.66 4.25
CA VAL A 135 9.04 -23.08 4.16
C VAL A 135 8.39 -23.01 5.54
N THR A 136 7.94 -21.82 5.91
CA THR A 136 7.15 -21.58 7.12
C THR A 136 5.81 -20.95 6.76
N LYS A 137 4.72 -21.61 7.12
CA LYS A 137 3.36 -21.08 6.94
C LYS A 137 3.00 -20.15 8.10
N VAL A 138 2.73 -18.89 7.80
CA VAL A 138 2.42 -17.84 8.79
C VAL A 138 0.96 -17.40 8.64
N LYS A 139 0.20 -17.48 9.72
CA LYS A 139 -1.18 -16.98 9.76
C LYS A 139 -1.18 -15.47 10.03
N ASN A 140 -2.05 -14.76 9.33
CA ASN A 140 -2.35 -13.37 9.64
C ASN A 140 -2.89 -13.27 11.08
N THR A 141 -2.46 -12.22 11.77
CA THR A 141 -2.92 -11.91 13.11
C THR A 141 -4.09 -10.93 13.00
N ILE A 142 -5.23 -11.29 13.62
CA ILE A 142 -6.39 -10.42 13.70
C ILE A 142 -6.51 -9.92 15.13
N THR A 143 -6.66 -8.61 15.29
CA THR A 143 -6.99 -7.97 16.56
C THR A 143 -8.22 -7.11 16.37
N THR A 144 -9.11 -7.14 17.37
CA THR A 144 -10.26 -6.26 17.43
C THR A 144 -10.26 -5.55 18.76
N HIS A 145 -10.63 -4.28 18.75
CA HIS A 145 -10.83 -3.52 19.97
C HIS A 145 -11.85 -2.41 19.75
N ARG A 146 -12.32 -1.85 20.85
CA ARG A 146 -13.24 -0.73 20.85
C ARG A 146 -12.57 0.46 21.52
N VAL A 147 -12.53 1.59 20.84
CA VAL A 147 -12.10 2.87 21.40
C VAL A 147 -13.36 3.59 21.85
N THR A 148 -13.48 3.90 23.14
CA THR A 148 -14.65 4.57 23.75
C THR A 148 -14.28 5.99 24.18
N ASN A 149 -15.29 6.82 24.46
CA ASN A 149 -15.11 8.21 24.93
C ASN A 149 -14.23 9.04 23.99
N CYS A 150 -14.41 8.88 22.67
CA CYS A 150 -13.56 9.53 21.67
C CYS A 150 -14.33 10.53 20.81
N SER A 151 -13.71 11.64 20.41
CA SER A 151 -14.30 12.54 19.42
C SER A 151 -14.34 11.85 18.05
N ILE A 152 -15.49 11.83 17.38
CA ILE A 152 -15.66 11.19 16.06
C ILE A 152 -16.06 12.27 15.05
N PRO A 153 -15.36 12.42 13.91
CA PRO A 153 -15.69 13.44 12.93
C PRO A 153 -17.04 13.12 12.27
N ILE A 154 -17.79 14.18 11.97
CA ILE A 154 -19.02 14.10 11.19
C ILE A 154 -18.62 14.15 9.71
N LEU A 155 -18.56 12.98 9.08
CA LEU A 155 -18.18 12.86 7.67
C LEU A 155 -19.41 12.73 6.78
N SER A 156 -19.45 13.52 5.71
CA SER A 156 -20.46 13.46 4.66
C SER A 156 -19.79 13.61 3.29
N GLU A 157 -20.50 13.25 2.24
CA GLU A 157 -20.02 13.44 0.87
C GLU A 157 -19.65 14.91 0.60
N ALA A 158 -20.47 15.85 1.08
CA ALA A 158 -20.23 17.28 0.91
C ALA A 158 -18.93 17.74 1.61
N VAL A 159 -18.67 17.26 2.84
CA VAL A 159 -17.45 17.59 3.58
C VAL A 159 -16.22 17.02 2.89
N LEU A 160 -16.27 15.75 2.46
CA LEU A 160 -15.13 15.09 1.81
C LEU A 160 -14.86 15.67 0.42
N ARG A 161 -15.89 16.05 -0.34
CA ARG A 161 -15.71 16.73 -1.63
C ARG A 161 -15.02 18.08 -1.48
N LYS A 162 -15.33 18.86 -0.44
CA LYS A 162 -14.57 20.10 -0.15
C LYS A 162 -13.08 19.81 0.01
N GLY A 163 -12.73 18.68 0.63
CA GLY A 163 -11.36 18.22 0.81
C GLY A 163 -10.71 17.55 -0.41
N MET A 164 -11.45 17.26 -1.48
CA MET A 164 -10.94 16.52 -2.66
C MET A 164 -10.99 17.28 -3.98
N VAL A 165 -11.73 18.39 -4.05
CA VAL A 165 -11.84 19.19 -5.28
C VAL A 165 -10.55 19.98 -5.51
N LEU A 166 -9.76 19.52 -6.48
CA LEU A 166 -8.76 20.35 -7.17
C LEU A 166 -9.46 21.23 -8.22
N ASP A 167 -10.41 22.07 -7.81
CA ASP A 167 -10.88 23.13 -8.71
C ASP A 167 -9.75 24.14 -8.82
N ARG A 168 -8.92 23.98 -9.85
CA ARG A 168 -8.06 25.05 -10.33
C ARG A 168 -9.01 26.13 -10.85
N PRO A 169 -9.03 27.34 -10.25
CA PRO A 169 -9.79 28.42 -10.84
C PRO A 169 -9.35 28.59 -12.31
N ARG A 170 -10.26 28.96 -13.21
CA ARG A 170 -9.85 29.28 -14.57
C ARG A 170 -8.99 30.54 -14.51
N VAL A 171 -7.74 30.42 -14.95
CA VAL A 171 -6.77 31.54 -14.97
C VAL A 171 -7.30 32.71 -15.79
N ASP A 172 -8.19 32.41 -16.73
CA ASP A 172 -8.71 33.30 -17.76
C ASP A 172 -9.73 34.35 -17.24
N GLU A 173 -10.22 34.21 -16.00
CA GLU A 173 -11.33 35.03 -15.46
C GLU A 173 -10.98 35.81 -14.18
N MET A 174 -9.73 35.76 -13.70
CA MET A 174 -9.35 36.35 -12.41
C MET A 174 -7.99 37.06 -12.44
N GLU A 175 -7.86 38.16 -11.70
CA GLU A 175 -6.56 38.77 -11.43
C GLU A 175 -5.64 37.79 -10.68
N GLU A 176 -4.37 37.71 -11.08
CA GLU A 176 -3.37 36.74 -10.60
C GLU A 176 -3.27 36.70 -9.06
N LYS A 177 -3.37 37.85 -8.40
CA LYS A 177 -3.33 37.93 -6.93
C LYS A 177 -4.54 37.24 -6.28
N VAL A 178 -5.74 37.47 -6.80
CA VAL A 178 -6.98 36.85 -6.32
C VAL A 178 -6.97 35.34 -6.61
N TYR A 179 -6.40 34.95 -7.75
CA TYR A 179 -6.19 33.55 -8.11
C TYR A 179 -5.28 32.82 -7.10
N LEU A 180 -4.14 33.44 -6.75
CA LEU A 180 -3.20 32.87 -5.77
C LEU A 180 -3.78 32.83 -4.35
N GLU A 181 -4.51 33.84 -3.92
CA GLU A 181 -5.18 33.86 -2.60
C GLU A 181 -6.27 32.78 -2.51
N GLN A 182 -7.09 32.60 -3.56
CA GLN A 182 -8.08 31.52 -3.59
C GLN A 182 -7.43 30.14 -3.64
N LEU A 183 -6.33 29.97 -4.36
CA LEU A 183 -5.56 28.72 -4.34
C LEU A 183 -5.00 28.43 -2.94
N ALA A 184 -4.50 29.44 -2.24
CA ALA A 184 -3.97 29.29 -0.88
C ALA A 184 -5.07 28.89 0.11
N LEU A 185 -6.22 29.57 0.10
CA LEU A 185 -7.37 29.24 0.95
C LEU A 185 -7.92 27.83 0.66
N ARG A 186 -8.04 27.46 -0.62
CA ARG A 186 -8.50 26.11 -1.00
C ARG A 186 -7.51 25.01 -0.61
N ARG A 187 -6.20 25.29 -0.66
CA ARG A 187 -5.18 24.37 -0.13
C ARG A 187 -5.33 24.19 1.38
N ILE A 188 -5.59 25.27 2.13
CA ILE A 188 -5.83 25.21 3.59
C ILE A 188 -7.06 24.35 3.89
N ASP A 189 -8.16 24.53 3.16
CA ASP A 189 -9.38 23.72 3.35
C ASP A 189 -9.15 22.24 2.98
N ARG A 190 -8.45 21.99 1.86
CA ARG A 190 -8.08 20.64 1.41
C ARG A 190 -7.24 19.92 2.45
N ASP A 191 -6.13 20.53 2.84
CA ASP A 191 -5.17 19.96 3.76
C ASP A 191 -5.79 19.86 5.17
N GLY A 192 -6.66 20.80 5.56
CA GLY A 192 -7.38 20.76 6.84
C GLY A 192 -8.37 19.59 6.94
N VAL A 193 -9.14 19.32 5.90
CA VAL A 193 -10.09 18.18 5.86
C VAL A 193 -9.34 16.85 5.71
N LEU A 194 -8.42 16.75 4.75
CA LEU A 194 -7.67 15.53 4.47
C LEU A 194 -6.79 15.12 5.64
N ASN A 195 -5.90 16.01 6.09
CA ASN A 195 -5.01 15.72 7.21
C ASN A 195 -5.82 15.55 8.50
N GLY A 196 -6.92 16.29 8.67
CA GLY A 196 -7.81 16.10 9.81
C GLY A 196 -8.38 14.68 9.91
N VAL A 197 -8.79 14.09 8.78
CA VAL A 197 -9.25 12.69 8.75
C VAL A 197 -8.11 11.71 8.99
N LEU A 198 -6.95 11.92 8.37
CA LEU A 198 -5.79 11.05 8.50
C LEU A 198 -5.20 11.06 9.92
N ASP A 199 -5.07 12.25 10.53
CA ASP A 199 -4.61 12.41 11.90
C ASP A 199 -5.59 11.77 12.89
N TRP A 200 -6.90 11.94 12.67
CA TRP A 200 -7.93 11.28 13.46
C TRP A 200 -7.80 9.75 13.38
N LEU A 201 -7.63 9.19 12.17
CA LEU A 201 -7.41 7.75 11.98
C LEU A 201 -6.14 7.28 12.69
N GLY A 202 -5.02 7.99 12.52
CA GLY A 202 -3.77 7.68 13.20
C GLY A 202 -3.91 7.68 14.72
N CYS A 203 -4.67 8.63 15.28
CA CYS A 203 -4.95 8.67 16.71
C CYS A 203 -5.80 7.50 17.21
N ILE A 204 -6.84 7.11 16.46
CA ILE A 204 -7.65 5.92 16.76
C ILE A 204 -6.78 4.66 16.71
N GLU A 205 -5.93 4.53 15.69
CA GLU A 205 -5.03 3.41 15.48
C GLU A 205 -3.95 3.28 16.55
N ALA A 206 -3.42 4.41 17.03
CA ALA A 206 -2.42 4.49 18.10
C ALA A 206 -3.03 4.43 19.51
N ARG A 207 -4.37 4.44 19.64
CA ARG A 207 -5.09 4.58 20.91
C ARG A 207 -4.64 5.83 21.68
N SER A 208 -4.42 6.92 20.96
CA SER A 208 -3.93 8.17 21.53
C SER A 208 -4.90 8.74 22.55
N SER A 209 -4.40 9.17 23.70
CA SER A 209 -5.15 9.89 24.72
C SER A 209 -5.60 11.29 24.27
N GLY A 210 -5.00 11.83 23.19
CA GLY A 210 -5.41 13.10 22.58
C GLY A 210 -6.83 13.07 22.00
N MET A 211 -7.41 11.89 21.82
CA MET A 211 -8.79 11.70 21.36
C MET A 211 -9.82 11.59 22.48
N SER A 212 -9.35 11.38 23.72
CA SER A 212 -10.23 11.12 24.84
C SER A 212 -10.95 12.40 25.26
N VAL A 213 -12.28 12.31 25.29
CA VAL A 213 -13.19 13.36 25.72
C VAL A 213 -12.96 13.72 27.20
N GLU A 214 -12.33 12.84 27.98
CA GLU A 214 -12.13 13.00 29.43
C GLU A 214 -10.78 13.63 29.80
N THR A 215 -9.76 13.52 28.93
CA THR A 215 -8.39 14.00 29.21
C THR A 215 -8.04 15.30 28.47
N GLY A 216 -9.06 16.02 27.97
CA GLY A 216 -8.92 17.22 27.14
C GLY A 216 -7.88 18.25 27.67
N SER A 217 -7.04 18.70 26.73
CA SER A 217 -6.01 19.76 26.76
C SER A 217 -4.92 19.76 27.83
N MET A 218 -5.11 19.15 29.01
CA MET A 218 -4.11 19.23 30.09
C MET A 218 -2.87 18.35 29.84
N PHE A 219 -2.96 17.31 29.00
CA PHE A 219 -1.88 16.33 28.80
C PHE A 219 -1.56 16.01 27.33
N SER A 220 -2.25 16.64 26.38
CA SER A 220 -2.03 16.42 24.93
C SER A 220 -1.84 17.75 24.22
N SER A 221 -0.68 17.93 23.57
CA SER A 221 -0.42 19.05 22.66
C SER A 221 -1.03 18.85 21.27
N PHE A 222 -1.56 17.66 21.00
CA PHE A 222 -2.26 17.36 19.75
C PHE A 222 -3.69 17.89 19.81
N ALA A 223 -4.10 18.62 18.77
CA ALA A 223 -5.45 19.14 18.59
C ALA A 223 -6.04 18.58 17.29
N LEU A 224 -7.31 18.19 17.36
CA LEU A 224 -8.09 17.77 16.20
C LEU A 224 -8.27 18.93 15.22
N SER A 225 -8.27 18.62 13.93
CA SER A 225 -8.45 19.63 12.87
C SER A 225 -9.76 20.40 13.05
N SER A 226 -9.67 21.73 13.08
CA SER A 226 -10.82 22.62 13.17
C SER A 226 -11.65 22.69 11.88
N ALA A 227 -11.18 22.07 10.79
CA ALA A 227 -11.91 21.99 9.53
C ALA A 227 -13.02 20.92 9.55
N LEU A 228 -13.10 20.12 10.63
CA LEU A 228 -14.09 19.07 10.81
C LEU A 228 -14.96 19.37 12.05
N GLU A 229 -16.22 19.01 11.96
CA GLU A 229 -17.10 18.94 13.13
C GLU A 229 -16.99 17.56 13.78
N TYR A 230 -17.14 17.48 15.12
CA TYR A 230 -16.99 16.23 15.87
C TYR A 230 -18.17 15.98 16.80
N VAL A 231 -18.54 14.71 16.91
CA VAL A 231 -19.38 14.19 17.99
C VAL A 231 -18.49 13.73 19.13
N SER A 232 -18.54 14.45 20.26
CA SER A 232 -17.71 14.19 21.45
C SER A 232 -18.61 13.87 22.64
N THR A 233 -19.08 12.63 22.74
CA THR A 233 -19.96 12.18 23.83
C THR A 233 -19.34 11.02 24.59
N LYS A 234 -19.74 10.78 25.84
CA LYS A 234 -19.27 9.60 26.61
C LYS A 234 -19.77 8.26 26.04
N SER A 235 -20.73 8.29 25.12
CA SER A 235 -21.24 7.11 24.42
C SER A 235 -20.58 6.86 23.07
N SER A 236 -19.79 7.81 22.56
CA SER A 236 -19.14 7.64 21.26
C SER A 236 -18.10 6.52 21.34
N ALA A 237 -18.13 5.65 20.34
CA ALA A 237 -17.17 4.57 20.26
C ALA A 237 -16.89 4.17 18.81
N VAL A 238 -15.63 3.83 18.56
CA VAL A 238 -15.15 3.30 17.29
C VAL A 238 -14.78 1.83 17.48
N SER A 239 -15.28 0.98 16.59
CA SER A 239 -14.86 -0.42 16.53
C SER A 239 -13.71 -0.55 15.56
N VAL A 240 -12.56 -1.03 16.03
CA VAL A 240 -11.35 -1.16 15.24
C VAL A 240 -11.08 -2.64 14.99
N TYR A 241 -10.90 -2.98 13.72
CA TYR A 241 -10.42 -4.28 13.27
C TYR A 241 -9.07 -4.06 12.60
N ARG A 242 -8.05 -4.80 13.04
CA ARG A 242 -6.72 -4.78 12.43
C ARG A 242 -6.29 -6.20 12.09
N GLU A 243 -5.95 -6.40 10.83
CA GLU A 243 -5.33 -7.64 10.34
C GLU A 243 -3.89 -7.32 9.94
N LYS A 244 -2.94 -8.04 10.55
CA LYS A 244 -1.49 -7.89 10.30
C LYS A 244 -0.97 -9.16 9.63
N GLY A 245 -0.22 -8.98 8.55
CA GLY A 245 0.32 -10.03 7.70
C GLY A 245 0.24 -9.60 6.24
N LEU A 246 0.28 -10.55 5.31
CA LEU A 246 0.07 -10.26 3.90
C LEU A 246 -1.42 -10.35 3.54
N CYS A 247 -1.90 -9.34 2.81
CA CYS A 247 -3.28 -9.25 2.33
C CYS A 247 -3.26 -8.95 0.83
N THR A 248 -4.11 -9.62 0.06
CA THR A 248 -4.28 -9.29 -1.36
C THR A 248 -5.30 -8.21 -1.61
N ALA A 249 -5.23 -7.63 -2.80
CA ALA A 249 -6.25 -6.75 -3.32
C ALA A 249 -7.65 -7.38 -3.22
N THR A 250 -7.83 -8.67 -3.55
CA THR A 250 -9.13 -9.36 -3.41
C THR A 250 -9.65 -9.30 -1.99
N ARG A 251 -8.80 -9.64 -1.01
CA ARG A 251 -9.16 -9.63 0.42
C ARG A 251 -9.45 -8.21 0.95
N VAL A 252 -8.76 -7.20 0.42
CA VAL A 252 -9.03 -5.79 0.69
C VAL A 252 -10.38 -5.36 0.09
N LEU A 253 -10.67 -5.78 -1.16
CA LEU A 253 -11.94 -5.51 -1.84
C LEU A 253 -13.12 -6.14 -1.10
N ASP A 254 -13.03 -7.39 -0.65
CA ASP A 254 -14.09 -8.04 0.13
C ASP A 254 -14.43 -7.26 1.41
N LYS A 255 -13.40 -6.73 2.10
CA LYS A 255 -13.59 -5.89 3.29
C LYS A 255 -14.22 -4.55 2.93
N MET A 256 -13.76 -3.92 1.84
CA MET A 256 -14.33 -2.69 1.33
C MET A 256 -15.82 -2.85 1.01
N GLU A 257 -16.20 -3.88 0.25
CA GLU A 257 -17.59 -4.17 -0.10
C GLU A 257 -18.46 -4.40 1.13
N LEU A 258 -17.95 -5.12 2.14
CA LEU A 258 -18.66 -5.31 3.39
C LEU A 258 -18.92 -3.98 4.11
N LEU A 259 -17.92 -3.09 4.18
CA LEU A 259 -18.03 -1.79 4.82
C LEU A 259 -19.01 -0.88 4.06
N ILE A 260 -18.91 -0.81 2.73
CA ILE A 260 -19.88 -0.11 1.86
C ILE A 260 -21.30 -0.57 2.18
N ARG A 261 -21.53 -1.89 2.24
CA ARG A 261 -22.85 -2.43 2.59
C ARG A 261 -23.32 -2.01 3.98
N GLN A 262 -22.44 -2.00 5.00
CA GLN A 262 -22.84 -1.58 6.35
C GLN A 262 -23.22 -0.10 6.40
N VAL A 263 -22.47 0.76 5.70
CA VAL A 263 -22.74 2.21 5.65
C VAL A 263 -24.02 2.50 4.88
N ASN A 264 -24.20 1.93 3.70
CA ASN A 264 -25.40 2.15 2.87
C ASN A 264 -26.68 1.57 3.50
N THR A 265 -26.55 0.50 4.30
CA THR A 265 -27.69 -0.02 5.10
C THR A 265 -27.92 0.74 6.42
N LYS A 266 -27.25 1.88 6.60
CA LYS A 266 -27.35 2.79 7.77
C LYS A 266 -27.02 2.12 9.11
N LYS A 267 -26.26 1.01 9.09
CA LYS A 267 -25.76 0.37 10.31
C LYS A 267 -24.58 1.12 10.91
N LEU A 268 -23.84 1.84 10.07
CA LEU A 268 -22.74 2.72 10.44
C LEU A 268 -22.94 4.09 9.77
N PRO A 269 -22.60 5.20 10.44
CA PRO A 269 -22.66 6.53 9.82
C PRO A 269 -21.60 6.71 8.73
N PHE A 270 -20.43 6.11 8.91
CA PHE A 270 -19.36 6.00 7.93
C PHE A 270 -18.42 4.85 8.34
N ALA A 271 -17.49 4.48 7.46
CA ALA A 271 -16.42 3.53 7.75
C ALA A 271 -15.12 3.97 7.09
N CYS A 272 -13.99 3.54 7.65
CA CYS A 272 -12.67 3.77 7.08
C CYS A 272 -11.96 2.43 6.87
N LEU A 273 -11.20 2.32 5.78
CA LEU A 273 -10.32 1.19 5.53
C LEU A 273 -8.91 1.73 5.27
N SER A 274 -7.98 1.39 6.16
CA SER A 274 -6.58 1.77 6.10
C SER A 274 -5.75 0.55 5.70
N VAL A 275 -4.95 0.66 4.64
CA VAL A 275 -4.12 -0.42 4.10
C VAL A 275 -2.67 0.06 4.03
N TYR A 276 -1.82 -0.53 4.85
CA TYR A 276 -0.38 -0.29 4.87
C TYR A 276 0.31 -1.35 4.01
N GLY A 277 1.10 -0.88 3.04
CA GLY A 277 2.04 -1.70 2.29
C GLY A 277 3.29 -2.01 3.10
N THR A 278 4.21 -2.76 2.48
CA THR A 278 5.52 -3.06 3.07
C THR A 278 6.61 -2.26 2.39
N ASN A 279 7.52 -1.73 3.20
CA ASN A 279 8.71 -1.01 2.72
C ASN A 279 9.77 -2.00 2.19
N ASP A 280 9.63 -3.31 2.46
CA ASP A 280 10.57 -4.31 1.94
C ASP A 280 10.35 -4.66 0.46
N CYS A 281 9.39 -4.02 -0.23
CA CYS A 281 9.05 -4.31 -1.62
C CYS A 281 9.81 -3.44 -2.63
N CYS A 282 10.26 -4.02 -3.75
CA CYS A 282 10.96 -3.30 -4.83
C CYS A 282 10.18 -2.11 -5.40
N ALA A 283 8.85 -2.20 -5.35
CA ALA A 283 7.93 -1.29 -5.99
C ALA A 283 6.66 -1.11 -5.14
N GLN A 284 6.22 0.13 -4.96
CA GLN A 284 4.95 0.46 -4.31
C GLN A 284 3.77 0.22 -5.26
N TRP A 285 3.93 0.67 -6.50
CA TRP A 285 2.88 0.67 -7.52
C TRP A 285 3.47 0.32 -8.87
N VAL A 286 2.79 -0.57 -9.62
CA VAL A 286 3.20 -0.93 -10.98
C VAL A 286 2.02 -0.66 -11.92
N LYS A 287 2.24 0.15 -12.95
CA LYS A 287 1.25 0.41 -14.00
C LYS A 287 1.93 0.39 -15.36
N LYS A 288 1.63 -0.64 -16.15
CA LYS A 288 2.26 -0.86 -17.48
C LYS A 288 3.77 -0.98 -17.37
N ASN A 289 4.51 0.08 -17.71
CA ASN A 289 5.98 0.13 -17.67
C ASN A 289 6.47 1.20 -16.68
N ALA A 290 5.53 1.85 -15.98
CA ALA A 290 5.79 2.80 -14.93
C ALA A 290 5.74 2.08 -13.58
N VAL A 291 6.67 2.43 -12.71
CA VAL A 291 6.75 1.92 -11.35
C VAL A 291 6.96 3.11 -10.42
N SER A 292 6.21 3.12 -9.33
CA SER A 292 6.48 3.95 -8.16
C SER A 292 7.38 3.15 -7.23
N GLU A 293 8.55 3.71 -6.93
CA GLU A 293 9.55 3.09 -6.06
C GLU A 293 9.57 3.87 -4.74
N PHE A 294 9.91 3.19 -3.66
CA PHE A 294 10.16 3.86 -2.38
C PHE A 294 11.37 4.80 -2.50
N ALA A 295 11.17 6.07 -2.18
CA ALA A 295 12.20 7.10 -2.13
C ALA A 295 12.59 7.35 -0.66
N TYR A 296 13.40 6.45 -0.08
CA TYR A 296 13.82 6.44 1.33
C TYR A 296 14.58 7.67 1.86
N SER A 297 14.75 8.73 1.07
CA SER A 297 15.22 10.02 1.59
C SER A 297 14.17 10.71 2.46
N MET A 298 12.91 10.30 2.38
CA MET A 298 11.81 10.64 3.29
C MET A 298 11.20 9.34 3.83
N ASN A 299 10.62 9.35 5.03
CA ASN A 299 9.87 8.19 5.55
C ASN A 299 8.70 7.89 4.61
N ASP A 300 8.93 7.01 3.64
CA ASP A 300 8.04 6.71 2.53
C ASP A 300 7.31 5.40 2.86
N ASP A 301 6.02 5.51 3.17
CA ASP A 301 5.15 4.38 3.43
C ASP A 301 4.12 4.29 2.30
N ALA A 302 3.94 3.10 1.74
CA ALA A 302 2.84 2.87 0.82
C ALA A 302 1.54 2.77 1.64
N HIS A 303 0.79 3.85 1.76
CA HIS A 303 -0.42 3.87 2.58
C HIS A 303 -1.64 4.29 1.76
N PHE A 304 -2.68 3.49 1.83
CA PHE A 304 -3.94 3.72 1.16
C PHE A 304 -5.08 3.78 2.17
N VAL A 305 -5.89 4.82 2.08
CA VAL A 305 -7.05 5.01 2.96
C VAL A 305 -8.31 5.18 2.12
N LEU A 306 -9.35 4.43 2.46
CA LEU A 306 -10.70 4.67 2.00
C LEU A 306 -11.54 5.26 3.12
N VAL A 307 -12.33 6.26 2.77
CA VAL A 307 -13.42 6.76 3.60
C VAL A 307 -14.73 6.52 2.88
N ILE A 308 -15.60 5.77 3.54
CA ILE A 308 -16.87 5.28 3.01
C ILE A 308 -17.96 6.01 3.78
N VAL A 309 -18.71 6.85 3.08
CA VAL A 309 -19.90 7.55 3.59
C VAL A 309 -21.12 7.03 2.82
N PRO A 310 -22.36 7.35 3.24
CA PRO A 310 -23.54 6.94 2.49
C PRO A 310 -23.43 7.35 1.03
N ASP A 311 -23.63 6.38 0.13
CA ASP A 311 -23.66 6.55 -1.33
C ASP A 311 -22.35 7.01 -2.00
N ALA A 312 -21.24 7.14 -1.26
CA ALA A 312 -19.94 7.55 -1.82
C ALA A 312 -18.73 6.90 -1.15
N VAL A 313 -17.69 6.65 -1.94
CA VAL A 313 -16.38 6.15 -1.49
C VAL A 313 -15.30 7.11 -1.95
N PHE A 314 -14.49 7.56 -1.01
CA PHE A 314 -13.37 8.46 -1.23
C PHE A 314 -12.06 7.72 -0.95
N SER A 315 -11.06 7.91 -1.81
CA SER A 315 -9.77 7.24 -1.72
C SER A 315 -8.62 8.23 -1.60
N PHE A 316 -7.75 7.99 -0.63
CA PHE A 316 -6.53 8.74 -0.40
C PHE A 316 -5.34 7.80 -0.62
N VAL A 317 -4.47 8.17 -1.54
CA VAL A 317 -3.23 7.46 -1.82
C VAL A 317 -2.10 8.30 -1.26
N LEU A 318 -1.52 7.85 -0.15
CA LEU A 318 -0.31 8.44 0.40
C LEU A 318 0.86 7.66 -0.17
N ALA A 319 1.51 8.26 -1.17
CA ALA A 319 2.71 7.74 -1.81
C ALA A 319 3.62 8.92 -2.12
N ALA A 320 4.91 8.82 -1.79
CA ALA A 320 5.83 9.96 -1.91
C ALA A 320 5.95 10.54 -3.33
N ASP A 321 5.58 9.81 -4.38
CA ASP A 321 5.84 10.21 -5.78
C ASP A 321 4.70 9.91 -6.78
N PHE A 322 3.48 9.59 -6.30
CA PHE A 322 2.36 9.25 -7.21
C PHE A 322 1.50 10.46 -7.62
N GLU A 323 1.38 11.48 -6.75
CA GLU A 323 0.62 12.70 -7.09
C GLU A 323 1.30 13.58 -8.15
N SER A 324 2.62 13.47 -8.31
CA SER A 324 3.40 14.26 -9.30
C SER A 324 3.38 13.66 -10.71
N ARG A 325 2.89 12.42 -10.87
CA ARG A 325 3.02 11.62 -12.11
C ARG A 325 1.69 11.17 -12.75
N LEU A 326 0.54 11.55 -12.18
CA LEU A 326 -0.80 11.37 -12.76
C LEU A 326 -1.26 12.62 -13.51
#